data_AF-A0A6Y1QM93-F1
#
_entry.id   AF-A0A6Y1QM93-F1
#
_cell.length_a   1.000
_cell.length_b   1.000
_cell.length_c   1.000
_cell.angle_alpha   90.00
_cell.angle_beta   90.00
_cell.angle_gamma   90.00
#
_symmetry.space_group_name_H-M   'P 1'
#
loop_
_entity.id
_entity.type
_entity.pdbx_description
1 polymer ?
#
loop_
_entity_poly.entity_id
_entity_poly.type
_entity_poly.pdbx_seq_one_letter_code
_entity_poly.pdbx_strand_id
1 'polypeptide(L)'
;MKIIEKIINAFLISRKHSVKVSNVICLSGTDGKFTGICCDADVSFDFLYSYAPAYSSTFLDIPFPGFEDQDIADCVKCQLDVVKNKRNRSFLIDHIRFPVSSREGFTLTRGDSYDVTECEYNKERLLHLTRQGRFCEDYLTFKDGLSSFFSFVNFELHEIVKEGIRLALDVLNKITSDQPDRLIKDFKYHDCFGSYNVQIFSKG
;
A
#
# COMPACT_ATOMS: atom_id res chain seq x y z
N MET A 1 -13.57 3.01 -8.82
CA MET A 1 -12.25 2.75 -8.18
C MET A 1 -11.55 4.04 -7.72
N LYS A 2 -11.31 5.04 -8.58
CA LYS A 2 -10.68 6.33 -8.18
C LYS A 2 -11.35 7.05 -6.99
N ILE A 3 -12.66 6.87 -6.78
CA ILE A 3 -13.35 7.48 -5.63
C ILE A 3 -12.99 6.81 -4.30
N ILE A 4 -12.80 5.48 -4.30
CA ILE A 4 -12.38 4.69 -3.13
C ILE A 4 -10.94 5.04 -2.75
N GLU A 5 -10.05 5.14 -3.75
CA GLU A 5 -8.70 5.64 -3.56
C GLU A 5 -8.67 7.05 -2.93
N LYS A 6 -9.55 7.95 -3.39
CA LYS A 6 -9.69 9.30 -2.80
C LYS A 6 -10.18 9.26 -1.36
N ILE A 7 -11.14 8.38 -1.03
CA ILE A 7 -11.65 8.23 0.34
C ILE A 7 -10.53 7.76 1.27
N ILE A 8 -9.80 6.72 0.89
CA ILE A 8 -8.69 6.18 1.70
C ILE A 8 -7.61 7.26 1.89
N ASN A 9 -7.18 7.91 0.80
CA ASN A 9 -6.18 8.98 0.90
C ASN A 9 -6.66 10.18 1.74
N ALA A 10 -7.91 10.60 1.60
CA ALA A 10 -8.47 11.69 2.41
C ALA A 10 -8.52 11.32 3.89
N PHE A 11 -8.86 10.07 4.22
CA PHE A 11 -8.82 9.55 5.58
C PHE A 11 -7.39 9.62 6.15
N LEU A 12 -6.40 9.11 5.41
CA LEU A 12 -4.99 9.10 5.84
C LEU A 12 -4.45 10.53 6.05
N ILE A 13 -4.76 11.45 5.14
CA ILE A 13 -4.39 12.87 5.25
C ILE A 13 -5.03 13.50 6.48
N SER A 14 -6.31 13.22 6.77
CA SER A 14 -7.01 13.77 7.93
C SER A 14 -6.39 13.34 9.27
N ARG A 15 -5.74 12.18 9.27
CA ARG A 15 -5.01 11.59 10.40
C ARG A 15 -3.52 11.94 10.40
N LYS A 16 -3.06 12.78 9.46
CA LYS A 16 -1.65 13.18 9.27
C LYS A 16 -0.71 12.00 8.98
N HIS A 17 -1.21 10.92 8.39
CA HIS A 17 -0.35 9.86 7.90
C HIS A 17 0.25 10.25 6.55
N SER A 18 1.58 10.23 6.46
CA SER A 18 2.34 10.51 5.23
C SER A 18 2.42 9.27 4.34
N VAL A 19 1.27 8.70 4.01
CA VAL A 19 1.12 7.49 3.19
C VAL A 19 0.19 7.80 2.04
N LYS A 20 0.59 7.45 0.82
CA LYS A 20 -0.24 7.62 -0.38
C LYS A 20 -0.66 6.27 -0.90
N VAL A 21 -1.96 6.06 -1.01
CA VAL A 21 -2.55 4.84 -1.54
C VAL A 21 -2.84 4.99 -3.02
N SER A 22 -2.51 3.96 -3.81
CA SER A 22 -2.81 3.87 -5.25
C SER A 22 -3.19 2.44 -5.63
N ASN A 23 -3.56 2.23 -6.91
CA ASN A 23 -3.86 0.91 -7.46
C ASN A 23 -4.89 0.11 -6.64
N VAL A 24 -5.93 0.80 -6.16
CA VAL A 24 -6.99 0.18 -5.36
C VAL A 24 -7.76 -0.83 -6.23
N ILE A 25 -7.88 -2.05 -5.73
CA ILE A 25 -8.68 -3.15 -6.29
C ILE A 25 -9.65 -3.62 -5.21
N CYS A 26 -10.95 -3.58 -5.49
CA CYS A 26 -11.96 -4.10 -4.57
C CYS A 26 -12.16 -5.59 -4.80
N LEU A 27 -12.32 -6.32 -3.71
CA LEU A 27 -12.57 -7.76 -3.70
C LEU A 27 -14.04 -7.98 -3.37
N SER A 28 -14.71 -8.84 -4.15
CA SER A 28 -16.11 -9.17 -3.96
C SER A 28 -16.27 -10.60 -3.41
N GLY A 29 -17.24 -10.77 -2.51
CA GLY A 29 -17.72 -12.05 -2.04
C GLY A 29 -18.69 -12.68 -3.05
N THR A 30 -19.07 -13.93 -2.77
CA THR A 30 -20.02 -14.69 -3.60
C THR A 30 -21.45 -14.13 -3.58
N ASP A 31 -21.77 -13.31 -2.59
CA ASP A 31 -23.05 -12.61 -2.43
C ASP A 31 -23.10 -11.26 -3.15
N GLY A 32 -22.03 -10.89 -3.88
CA GLY A 32 -21.93 -9.63 -4.61
C GLY A 32 -21.53 -8.43 -3.75
N LYS A 33 -21.31 -8.61 -2.43
CA LYS A 33 -20.79 -7.54 -1.56
C LYS A 33 -19.28 -7.43 -1.68
N PHE A 34 -18.76 -6.23 -1.44
CA PHE A 34 -17.33 -6.02 -1.32
C PHE A 34 -16.85 -6.46 0.07
N THR A 35 -15.93 -7.42 0.08
CA THR A 35 -15.40 -8.07 1.28
C THR A 35 -13.95 -7.66 1.57
N GLY A 36 -13.32 -6.87 0.69
CA GLY A 36 -11.95 -6.43 0.91
C GLY A 36 -11.43 -5.43 -0.13
N ILE A 37 -10.26 -4.87 0.15
CA ILE A 37 -9.50 -3.99 -0.73
C ILE A 37 -8.05 -4.43 -0.73
N CYS A 38 -7.46 -4.52 -1.93
CA CYS A 38 -6.02 -4.53 -2.13
C CYS A 38 -5.58 -3.19 -2.69
N CYS A 39 -4.44 -2.66 -2.24
CA CYS A 39 -3.89 -1.41 -2.75
C CYS A 39 -2.38 -1.33 -2.52
N ASP A 40 -1.74 -0.41 -3.23
CA ASP A 40 -0.33 -0.08 -3.05
C ASP A 40 -0.22 1.14 -2.13
N ALA A 41 0.50 1.00 -1.02
CA ALA A 41 0.81 2.10 -0.11
C ALA A 41 2.25 2.59 -0.32
N ASP A 42 2.38 3.78 -0.88
CA ASP A 42 3.66 4.45 -1.08
C ASP A 42 4.02 5.25 0.18
N VAL A 43 5.12 4.88 0.86
CA VAL A 43 5.63 5.54 2.07
C VAL A 43 6.93 6.28 1.83
N SER A 44 6.99 7.53 2.28
CA SER A 44 8.22 8.31 2.19
C SER A 44 9.28 7.83 3.18
N PHE A 45 10.54 8.15 2.90
CA PHE A 45 11.62 7.92 3.88
C PHE A 45 11.38 8.68 5.20
N ASP A 46 10.75 9.86 5.16
CA ASP A 46 10.43 10.62 6.37
C ASP A 46 9.43 9.88 7.27
N PHE A 47 8.47 9.17 6.67
CA PHE A 47 7.60 8.26 7.40
C PHE A 47 8.42 7.10 8.01
N LEU A 48 9.29 6.46 7.25
CA LEU A 48 10.14 5.37 7.74
C LEU A 48 11.02 5.83 8.92
N TYR A 49 11.66 7.00 8.83
CA TYR A 49 12.46 7.56 9.94
C TYR A 49 11.62 7.77 11.21
N SER A 50 10.36 8.20 11.09
CA SER A 50 9.50 8.39 12.26
C SER A 50 9.14 7.08 12.98
N TYR A 51 9.24 5.93 12.31
CA TYR A 51 8.98 4.61 12.89
C TYR A 51 10.22 3.92 13.47
N ALA A 52 11.43 4.43 13.18
CA ALA A 52 12.67 3.86 13.71
C ALA A 52 12.71 3.82 15.26
N PRO A 53 12.27 4.86 16.01
CA PRO A 53 12.22 4.79 17.47
C PRO A 53 11.21 3.75 17.99
N ALA A 54 10.04 3.65 17.36
CA ALA A 54 9.00 2.68 17.73
C ALA A 54 9.48 1.24 17.50
N TYR A 55 10.17 1.00 16.38
CA TYR A 55 10.83 -0.27 16.11
C TYR A 55 11.88 -0.60 17.18
N SER A 56 12.79 0.34 17.48
CA SER A 56 13.83 0.17 18.50
C SER A 56 13.25 -0.20 19.87
N SER A 57 12.20 0.50 20.32
CA SER A 57 11.54 0.20 21.60
C SER A 57 10.85 -1.16 21.66
N THR A 58 10.47 -1.72 20.51
CA THR A 58 9.80 -3.02 20.43
C THR A 58 10.81 -4.18 20.36
N PHE A 59 11.95 -3.95 19.72
CA PHE A 59 12.90 -5.00 19.36
C PHE A 59 14.29 -4.74 19.94
N LEU A 60 14.34 -4.34 21.22
CA LEU A 60 15.56 -4.02 21.96
C LEU A 60 16.64 -5.12 21.91
N ASP A 61 16.22 -6.38 21.71
CA ASP A 61 17.11 -7.55 21.71
C ASP A 61 17.53 -8.02 20.30
N ILE A 62 17.10 -7.36 19.22
CA ILE A 62 17.50 -7.74 17.86
C ILE A 62 18.75 -6.94 17.47
N PRO A 63 19.95 -7.56 17.45
CA PRO A 63 21.14 -6.87 17.01
C PRO A 63 21.00 -6.53 15.53
N PHE A 64 21.23 -5.26 15.19
CA PHE A 64 21.36 -4.83 13.81
C PHE A 64 22.75 -5.28 13.32
N PRO A 65 22.86 -6.20 12.33
CA PRO A 65 24.15 -6.79 11.96
C PRO A 65 25.18 -5.73 11.58
N GLY A 66 26.35 -5.76 12.22
CA GLY A 66 27.44 -4.79 11.99
C GLY A 66 27.33 -3.47 12.77
N PHE A 67 26.31 -3.32 13.62
CA PHE A 67 26.08 -2.13 14.45
C PHE A 67 25.73 -2.49 15.91
N GLU A 68 26.32 -3.57 16.41
CA GLU A 68 25.99 -4.19 17.70
C GLU A 68 26.15 -3.24 18.92
N ASP A 69 26.99 -2.21 18.80
CA ASP A 69 27.25 -1.21 19.83
C ASP A 69 26.49 0.13 19.63
N GLN A 70 25.59 0.23 18.64
CA GLN A 70 24.88 1.46 18.29
C GLN A 70 23.37 1.38 18.57
N ASP A 71 22.74 2.54 18.75
CA ASP A 71 21.29 2.63 18.93
C ASP A 71 20.56 2.13 17.69
N ILE A 72 19.62 1.19 17.88
CA ILE A 72 18.89 0.53 16.78
C ILE A 72 18.16 1.54 15.89
N ALA A 73 17.60 2.62 16.45
CA ALA A 73 16.90 3.62 15.65
C ALA A 73 17.87 4.40 14.75
N ASP A 74 19.07 4.70 15.25
CA ASP A 74 20.11 5.35 14.46
C ASP A 74 20.69 4.40 13.39
N CYS A 75 20.86 3.11 13.71
CA CYS A 75 21.23 2.09 12.72
C CYS A 75 20.23 2.02 11.55
N VAL A 76 18.93 1.96 11.86
CA VAL A 76 17.85 1.96 10.85
C VAL A 76 17.93 3.23 10.00
N LYS A 77 18.08 4.40 10.62
CA LYS A 77 18.19 5.68 9.88
C LYS A 77 19.41 5.69 8.95
N CYS A 78 20.58 5.26 9.43
CA CYS A 78 21.79 5.19 8.63
C CYS A 78 21.60 4.30 7.40
N GLN A 79 20.96 3.14 7.55
CA GLN A 79 20.69 2.22 6.45
C GLN A 79 19.66 2.79 5.45
N LEU A 80 18.64 3.49 5.95
CA LEU A 80 17.69 4.21 5.10
C LEU A 80 18.37 5.35 4.32
N ASP A 81 19.31 6.07 4.95
CA ASP A 81 20.10 7.14 4.32
C ASP A 81 20.97 6.64 3.16
N VAL A 82 21.51 5.41 3.26
CA VAL A 82 22.27 4.80 2.15
C VAL A 82 21.43 4.74 0.88
N VAL A 83 20.13 4.42 0.97
CA VAL A 83 19.25 4.37 -0.20
C VAL A 83 18.67 5.73 -0.56
N LYS A 84 18.21 6.52 0.41
CA LYS A 84 17.62 7.85 0.18
C LYS A 84 18.59 8.78 -0.55
N ASN A 85 19.87 8.74 -0.19
CA ASN A 85 20.90 9.63 -0.75
C ASN A 85 21.52 9.08 -2.05
N LYS A 86 21.30 7.80 -2.37
CA LYS A 86 21.86 7.20 -3.58
C LYS A 86 21.11 7.69 -4.80
N ARG A 87 21.88 8.05 -5.83
CA ARG A 87 21.37 8.62 -7.06
C ARG A 87 22.02 7.97 -8.27
N ASN A 88 21.22 7.65 -9.27
CA ASN A 88 21.70 7.19 -10.57
C ASN A 88 21.28 8.20 -11.64
N ARG A 89 22.21 9.06 -12.09
CA ARG A 89 21.92 10.18 -13.00
C ARG A 89 20.81 11.07 -12.44
N SER A 90 19.65 11.14 -13.10
CA SER A 90 18.48 11.90 -12.64
C SER A 90 17.51 11.08 -11.78
N PHE A 91 17.77 9.80 -11.56
CA PHE A 91 16.90 8.90 -10.82
C PHE A 91 17.27 8.81 -9.33
N LEU A 92 16.26 8.91 -8.48
CA LEU A 92 16.31 8.71 -7.02
C LEU A 92 15.03 7.98 -6.59
N ILE A 93 15.08 7.31 -5.44
CA ILE A 93 13.89 6.73 -4.81
C ILE A 93 13.41 7.71 -3.74
N ASP A 94 12.17 8.14 -3.83
CA ASP A 94 11.51 9.06 -2.89
C ASP A 94 10.57 8.33 -1.91
N HIS A 95 10.16 7.11 -2.25
CA HIS A 95 9.29 6.27 -1.42
C HIS A 95 9.54 4.78 -1.64
N ILE A 96 9.13 3.98 -0.66
CA ILE A 96 9.05 2.52 -0.74
C ILE A 96 7.57 2.13 -0.81
N ARG A 97 7.24 1.13 -1.62
CA ARG A 97 5.86 0.63 -1.78
C ARG A 97 5.60 -0.58 -0.90
N PHE A 98 4.49 -0.58 -0.20
CA PHE A 98 4.00 -1.70 0.58
C PHE A 98 2.65 -2.13 0.00
N PRO A 99 2.56 -3.31 -0.63
CA PRO A 99 1.27 -3.89 -1.01
C PRO A 99 0.46 -4.18 0.26
N VAL A 100 -0.74 -3.62 0.34
CA VAL A 100 -1.67 -3.80 1.46
C VAL A 100 -2.88 -4.58 0.97
N SER A 101 -3.26 -5.60 1.74
CA SER A 101 -4.49 -6.34 1.50
C SER A 101 -5.27 -6.43 2.79
N SER A 102 -6.51 -5.93 2.78
CA SER A 102 -7.43 -6.04 3.90
C SER A 102 -8.73 -6.67 3.43
N ARG A 103 -9.14 -7.76 4.08
CA ARG A 103 -10.40 -8.47 3.85
C ARG A 103 -11.14 -8.61 5.17
N GLU A 104 -12.46 -8.77 5.12
CA GLU A 104 -13.22 -9.18 6.29
C GLU A 104 -12.65 -10.48 6.87
N GLY A 105 -12.42 -10.49 8.19
CA GLY A 105 -11.78 -11.61 8.89
C GLY A 105 -10.27 -11.73 8.68
N PHE A 106 -9.64 -10.90 7.83
CA PHE A 106 -8.19 -10.88 7.69
C PHE A 106 -7.56 -10.22 8.92
N THR A 107 -6.64 -10.94 9.55
CA THR A 107 -5.81 -10.42 10.64
C THR A 107 -4.38 -10.68 10.23
N LEU A 108 -3.60 -9.62 10.04
CA LEU A 108 -2.17 -9.75 9.84
C LEU A 108 -1.53 -10.07 11.19
N THR A 109 -0.68 -11.09 11.27
CA THR A 109 -0.02 -11.45 12.52
C THR A 109 1.26 -10.63 12.71
N ARG A 110 1.43 -10.08 13.91
CA ARG A 110 2.65 -9.34 14.25
C ARG A 110 3.83 -10.32 14.23
N GLY A 111 4.86 -10.02 13.43
CA GLY A 111 6.04 -10.88 13.27
C GLY A 111 6.06 -11.67 11.96
N ASP A 112 5.02 -11.56 11.12
CA ASP A 112 5.08 -12.07 9.75
C ASP A 112 6.23 -11.40 8.99
N SER A 113 7.07 -12.21 8.35
CA SER A 113 8.17 -11.70 7.54
C SER A 113 7.64 -11.05 6.27
N TYR A 114 8.06 -9.83 5.99
CA TYR A 114 7.81 -9.13 4.74
C TYR A 114 9.13 -8.89 4.02
N ASP A 115 9.22 -9.37 2.77
CA ASP A 115 10.34 -9.08 1.90
C ASP A 115 9.97 -7.93 0.95
N VAL A 116 10.62 -6.78 1.13
CA VAL A 116 10.41 -5.57 0.31
C VAL A 116 10.63 -5.81 -1.19
N THR A 117 11.35 -6.87 -1.56
CA THR A 117 11.68 -7.23 -2.93
C THR A 117 10.65 -8.15 -3.60
N GLU A 118 9.67 -8.69 -2.86
CA GLU A 118 8.49 -9.34 -3.46
C GLU A 118 7.62 -8.33 -4.22
N CYS A 119 7.69 -7.05 -3.83
CA CYS A 119 7.12 -5.96 -4.61
C CYS A 119 8.03 -5.65 -5.81
N GLU A 120 7.61 -6.04 -7.02
CA GLU A 120 8.37 -5.77 -8.26
C GLU A 120 8.69 -4.28 -8.46
N TYR A 121 7.78 -3.38 -8.05
CA TYR A 121 8.03 -1.94 -8.09
C TYR A 121 9.29 -1.54 -7.29
N ASN A 122 9.42 -2.04 -6.06
CA ASN A 122 10.59 -1.75 -5.22
C ASN A 122 11.83 -2.40 -5.81
N LYS A 123 11.73 -3.68 -6.19
CA LYS A 123 12.83 -4.48 -6.73
C LYS A 123 13.45 -3.81 -7.96
N GLU A 124 12.63 -3.42 -8.94
CA GLU A 124 13.11 -2.75 -10.16
C GLU A 124 13.86 -1.45 -9.85
N ARG A 125 13.32 -0.64 -8.94
CA ARG A 125 13.90 0.67 -8.56
C ARG A 125 15.19 0.53 -7.76
N LEU A 126 15.21 -0.38 -6.79
CA LEU A 126 16.39 -0.68 -5.99
C LEU A 126 17.51 -1.25 -6.88
N LEU A 127 17.19 -2.17 -7.80
CA LEU A 127 18.15 -2.66 -8.79
C LEU A 127 18.61 -1.55 -9.74
N HIS A 128 17.74 -0.63 -10.14
CA HIS A 128 18.12 0.49 -10.99
C HIS A 128 19.11 1.44 -10.29
N LEU A 129 18.97 1.67 -8.97
CA LEU A 129 19.95 2.44 -8.19
C LEU A 129 21.33 1.77 -8.12
N THR A 130 21.41 0.44 -8.17
CA THR A 130 22.66 -0.31 -7.97
C THR A 130 23.38 -0.71 -9.26
N ARG A 131 22.75 -0.57 -10.43
CA ARG A 131 23.29 -0.95 -11.75
C ARG A 131 24.56 -0.21 -12.23
N GLN A 132 25.10 0.77 -11.50
CA GLN A 132 26.30 1.53 -11.90
C GLN A 132 27.64 1.01 -11.33
N GLY A 133 27.66 -0.08 -10.56
CA GLY A 133 28.90 -0.56 -9.94
C GLY A 133 29.03 -2.07 -9.89
N ARG A 134 30.27 -2.54 -9.76
CA ARG A 134 30.65 -3.94 -9.59
C ARG A 134 30.34 -4.45 -8.17
N PHE A 135 29.21 -4.09 -7.55
CA PHE A 135 28.90 -4.46 -6.17
C PHE A 135 27.40 -4.64 -5.95
N CYS A 136 26.99 -5.91 -5.77
CA CYS A 136 25.69 -6.35 -5.27
C CYS A 136 25.47 -6.04 -3.78
N GLU A 137 26.47 -5.49 -3.09
CA GLU A 137 26.48 -5.34 -1.63
C GLU A 137 25.37 -4.39 -1.16
N ASP A 138 25.27 -3.17 -1.67
CA ASP A 138 24.28 -2.19 -1.16
C ASP A 138 22.80 -2.62 -1.32
N TYR A 139 22.48 -3.42 -2.34
CA TYR A 139 21.12 -3.96 -2.52
C TYR A 139 20.81 -5.04 -1.49
N LEU A 140 21.77 -5.95 -1.27
CA LEU A 140 21.64 -7.02 -0.27
C LEU A 140 21.68 -6.44 1.14
N THR A 141 22.55 -5.46 1.40
CA THR A 141 22.61 -4.74 2.68
C THR A 141 21.31 -4.02 2.99
N PHE A 142 20.68 -3.35 2.02
CA PHE A 142 19.38 -2.73 2.23
C PHE A 142 18.27 -3.76 2.45
N LYS A 143 18.24 -4.83 1.64
CA LYS A 143 17.23 -5.89 1.76
C LYS A 143 17.35 -6.61 3.10
N ASP A 144 18.52 -7.15 3.40
CA ASP A 144 18.74 -8.04 4.54
C ASP A 144 18.83 -7.22 5.83
N GLY A 145 19.53 -6.08 5.80
CA GLY A 145 19.71 -5.21 6.96
C GLY A 145 18.40 -4.61 7.46
N LEU A 146 17.50 -4.17 6.59
CA LEU A 146 16.22 -3.56 6.99
C LEU A 146 15.04 -4.53 6.95
N SER A 147 15.25 -5.83 6.72
CA SER A 147 14.17 -6.83 6.56
C SER A 147 13.20 -6.86 7.74
N SER A 148 13.73 -6.93 8.97
CA SER A 148 12.93 -6.92 10.20
C SER A 148 12.21 -5.58 10.42
N PHE A 149 12.88 -4.47 10.11
CA PHE A 149 12.28 -3.14 10.16
C PHE A 149 11.12 -2.99 9.15
N PHE A 150 11.28 -3.47 7.92
CA PHE A 150 10.21 -3.44 6.92
C PHE A 150 9.05 -4.36 7.27
N SER A 151 9.32 -5.50 7.90
CA SER A 151 8.26 -6.38 8.44
C SER A 151 7.45 -5.67 9.53
N PHE A 152 8.12 -4.97 10.43
CA PHE A 152 7.46 -4.12 11.42
C PHE A 152 6.64 -3.00 10.77
N VAL A 153 7.22 -2.23 9.86
CA VAL A 153 6.51 -1.15 9.14
C VAL A 153 5.32 -1.69 8.37
N ASN A 154 5.44 -2.85 7.71
CA ASN A 154 4.35 -3.48 6.98
C ASN A 154 3.15 -3.78 7.89
N PHE A 155 3.40 -4.28 9.10
CA PHE A 155 2.37 -4.52 10.10
C PHE A 155 1.69 -3.23 10.55
N GLU A 156 2.47 -2.23 10.97
CA GLU A 156 1.96 -0.94 11.42
C GLU A 156 1.14 -0.25 10.32
N LEU A 157 1.60 -0.34 9.08
CA LEU A 157 0.93 0.27 7.94
C LEU A 157 -0.40 -0.41 7.62
N HIS A 158 -0.50 -1.73 7.76
CA HIS A 158 -1.78 -2.43 7.64
C HIS A 158 -2.78 -1.92 8.69
N GLU A 159 -2.36 -1.75 9.95
CA GLU A 159 -3.26 -1.25 10.99
C GLU A 159 -3.70 0.21 10.75
N ILE A 160 -2.81 1.08 10.27
CA ILE A 160 -3.13 2.47 9.90
C ILE A 160 -4.15 2.54 8.76
N VAL A 161 -3.93 1.74 7.70
CA VAL A 161 -4.73 1.81 6.47
C VAL A 161 -6.06 1.08 6.62
N LYS A 162 -6.14 0.08 7.52
CA LYS A 162 -7.33 -0.75 7.78
C LYS A 162 -8.58 0.05 8.10
N GLU A 163 -8.49 1.08 8.94
CA GLU A 163 -9.66 1.93 9.24
C GLU A 163 -10.17 2.69 8.01
N GLY A 164 -9.25 3.22 7.20
CA GLY A 164 -9.56 3.90 5.95
C GLY A 164 -10.18 2.96 4.91
N ILE A 165 -9.67 1.73 4.82
CA ILE A 165 -10.24 0.67 3.98
C ILE A 165 -11.64 0.30 4.46
N ARG A 166 -11.85 0.11 5.76
CA ARG A 166 -13.18 -0.23 6.32
C ARG A 166 -14.19 0.84 5.98
N LEU A 167 -13.86 2.11 6.20
CA LEU A 167 -14.72 3.23 5.83
C LEU A 167 -15.05 3.21 4.33
N ALA A 168 -14.05 2.96 3.48
CA ALA A 168 -14.27 2.94 2.04
C ALA A 168 -15.13 1.75 1.59
N LEU A 169 -14.99 0.58 2.23
CA LEU A 169 -15.84 -0.59 2.03
C LEU A 169 -17.28 -0.33 2.47
N ASP A 170 -17.49 0.28 3.64
CA ASP A 170 -18.83 0.63 4.14
C ASP A 170 -19.56 1.57 3.17
N VAL A 171 -18.85 2.61 2.70
CA VAL A 171 -19.39 3.54 1.69
C VAL A 171 -19.72 2.81 0.39
N LEU A 172 -18.82 1.93 -0.08
CA LEU A 172 -19.01 1.21 -1.33
C LEU A 172 -20.22 0.24 -1.24
N ASN A 173 -20.28 -0.57 -0.19
CA ASN A 173 -21.39 -1.50 0.04
C ASN A 173 -22.73 -0.77 0.19
N LYS A 174 -22.74 0.41 0.84
CA LYS A 174 -23.95 1.24 0.93
C LYS A 174 -24.39 1.79 -0.43
N ILE A 175 -23.46 2.27 -1.25
CA ILE A 175 -23.78 2.73 -2.61
C ILE A 175 -24.38 1.59 -3.44
N THR A 176 -23.79 0.39 -3.34
CA THR A 176 -24.27 -0.80 -4.06
C THR A 176 -25.64 -1.26 -3.57
N SER A 177 -25.92 -1.18 -2.26
CA SER A 177 -27.24 -1.53 -1.71
C SER A 177 -28.33 -0.52 -2.05
N ASP A 178 -28.00 0.77 -2.03
CA ASP A 178 -28.97 1.85 -2.24
C ASP A 178 -29.30 2.07 -3.74
N GLN A 179 -28.43 1.62 -4.66
CA GLN A 179 -28.63 1.68 -6.10
C GLN A 179 -28.31 0.34 -6.80
N PRO A 180 -29.15 -0.70 -6.63
CA PRO A 180 -28.91 -2.01 -7.22
C PRO A 180 -28.91 -1.97 -8.76
N ASP A 181 -29.76 -1.13 -9.37
CA ASP A 181 -29.83 -0.88 -10.80
C ASP A 181 -29.78 0.64 -11.07
N ARG A 182 -28.67 1.15 -11.60
CA ARG A 182 -28.57 2.55 -12.02
C ARG A 182 -28.97 2.66 -13.49
N LEU A 183 -30.14 3.21 -13.79
CA LEU A 183 -30.53 3.55 -15.16
C LEU A 183 -29.51 4.53 -15.75
N ILE A 184 -28.71 4.06 -16.71
CA ILE A 184 -27.68 4.85 -17.38
C ILE A 184 -28.30 5.65 -18.53
N LYS A 185 -29.24 5.01 -19.23
CA LYS A 185 -29.81 5.56 -20.46
C LYS A 185 -31.18 4.95 -20.71
N ASP A 186 -32.14 5.80 -21.01
CA ASP A 186 -33.43 5.43 -21.57
C ASP A 186 -33.57 6.06 -22.96
N PHE A 187 -34.11 5.28 -23.90
CA PHE A 187 -34.46 5.80 -25.21
C PHE A 187 -35.54 4.95 -25.87
N LYS A 188 -36.26 5.56 -26.79
CA LYS A 188 -37.19 4.85 -27.66
C LYS A 188 -36.43 4.36 -28.89
N TYR A 189 -36.37 3.05 -29.05
CA TYR A 189 -35.91 2.40 -30.27
C TYR A 189 -37.12 2.12 -31.16
N HIS A 190 -37.03 2.40 -32.46
CA HIS A 190 -38.08 2.08 -33.43
C HIS A 190 -37.47 1.26 -34.55
N ASP A 191 -38.13 0.16 -34.91
CA ASP A 191 -37.82 -0.62 -36.10
C ASP A 191 -39.09 -0.87 -36.93
N CYS A 192 -38.98 -1.70 -37.96
CA CYS A 192 -40.08 -2.05 -38.86
C CYS A 192 -41.21 -2.87 -38.21
N PHE A 193 -41.04 -3.34 -36.97
CA PHE A 193 -42.02 -4.13 -36.22
C PHE A 193 -42.66 -3.35 -35.07
N GLY A 194 -42.06 -2.24 -34.64
CA GLY A 194 -42.71 -1.31 -33.71
C GLY A 194 -41.76 -0.41 -32.93
N SER A 195 -42.27 0.08 -31.81
CA SER A 195 -41.60 1.02 -30.91
C SER A 195 -41.33 0.36 -29.56
N TYR A 196 -40.06 0.34 -29.14
CA TYR A 196 -39.62 -0.25 -27.88
C TYR A 196 -39.04 0.82 -26.95
N ASN A 197 -39.43 0.78 -25.68
CA ASN A 197 -38.74 1.53 -24.64
C ASN A 197 -37.54 0.69 -24.18
N VAL A 198 -36.33 1.18 -24.45
CA VAL A 198 -35.08 0.52 -24.05
C VAL A 198 -34.52 1.24 -22.84
N GLN A 199 -34.25 0.48 -21.78
CA GLN A 199 -33.60 0.95 -20.57
C GLN A 199 -32.29 0.17 -20.39
N ILE A 200 -31.18 0.90 -20.30
CA ILE A 200 -29.86 0.33 -20.03
C ILE A 200 -29.52 0.61 -18.57
N PHE A 201 -29.34 -0.45 -17.80
CA PHE A 201 -28.94 -0.38 -16.40
C PHE A 201 -27.46 -0.70 -16.25
N SER A 202 -26.76 0.04 -15.39
CA SER A 202 -25.48 -0.38 -14.84
C SER A 202 -25.78 -1.17 -13.59
N LYS A 203 -25.19 -2.36 -13.49
CA LYS A 203 -24.96 -2.93 -12.17
C LYS A 203 -23.90 -2.07 -11.46
N GLY A 204 -24.20 -1.68 -10.23
CA GLY A 204 -23.25 -0.98 -9.34
C GLY A 204 -22.14 -1.90 -8.88
#